data_AF-A0A2V5PIW0-F1
#
_entry.id   AF-A0A2V5PIW0-F1
#
_cell.length_a   1.000
_cell.length_b   1.000
_cell.length_c   1.000
_cell.angle_alpha   90.00
_cell.angle_beta   90.00
_cell.angle_gamma   90.00
#
_symmetry.space_group_name_H-M   'P 1'
#
loop_
_entity.id
_entity.type
_entity.pdbx_description
1 polymer ?
#
loop_
_entity_poly.entity_id
_entity_poly.type
_entity_poly.pdbx_seq_one_letter_code
_entity_poly.pdbx_strand_id
1 'polypeptide(L)'
;DDDPRQALVDWMTSKENRFFARALVNRYWKHFLNRGLVEPEDDLRETNPPTNPELLEALARHFIEAGYDLKDLIRTICRSQTYQLSALPNQSNEVDKQNYSRYYPKRLTAEVLFDAVNQVTKSDAKWEGLPAGTRAICLPDNSFNANASSNSGFVGGFVSRRSSSGSTRPRLRKCFQ
;
A
#
# COMPACT_ATOMS: atom_id res chain seq x y z
N ASP A 1 -11.75 -30.20 -13.02
CA ASP A 1 -11.36 -28.85 -13.45
C ASP A 1 -10.62 -28.16 -12.34
N ASP A 2 -9.29 -28.24 -12.36
CA ASP A 2 -8.43 -27.53 -11.40
C ASP A 2 -8.41 -26.04 -11.72
N ASP A 3 -8.53 -25.20 -10.69
CA ASP A 3 -8.47 -23.75 -10.83
C ASP A 3 -7.04 -23.34 -11.23
N PRO A 4 -6.83 -22.71 -12.40
CA PRO A 4 -5.51 -22.32 -12.87
C PRO A 4 -4.80 -21.34 -11.92
N ARG A 5 -5.53 -20.65 -11.03
CA ARG A 5 -4.95 -19.78 -10.00
C ARG A 5 -4.16 -20.57 -8.97
N GLN A 6 -4.56 -21.80 -8.66
CA GLN A 6 -3.87 -22.61 -7.66
C GLN A 6 -2.48 -23.03 -8.16
N ALA A 7 -2.40 -23.51 -9.41
CA ALA A 7 -1.12 -23.86 -10.05
C ALA A 7 -0.14 -22.66 -10.10
N LEU A 8 -0.66 -21.45 -10.34
CA LEU A 8 0.15 -20.23 -10.30
C LEU A 8 0.65 -19.91 -8.88
N VAL A 9 -0.21 -20.02 -7.87
CA VAL A 9 0.17 -19.77 -6.46
C VAL A 9 1.24 -20.77 -6.00
N ASP A 10 1.07 -22.05 -6.34
CA ASP A 10 2.02 -23.10 -5.99
C ASP A 10 3.38 -22.83 -6.64
N TRP A 11 3.40 -22.38 -7.90
CA TRP A 11 4.64 -21.96 -8.57
C TRP A 11 5.25 -20.69 -7.95
N MET A 12 4.44 -19.69 -7.60
CA MET A 12 4.92 -18.44 -7.00
C MET A 12 5.55 -18.63 -5.62
N THR A 13 4.97 -19.52 -4.81
CA THR A 13 5.41 -19.83 -3.44
C THR A 13 6.39 -21.02 -3.38
N SER A 14 6.72 -21.61 -4.53
CA SER A 14 7.71 -22.69 -4.60
C SER A 14 9.06 -22.20 -4.05
N LYS A 15 9.73 -23.05 -3.27
CA LYS A 15 11.08 -22.79 -2.75
C LYS A 15 12.12 -22.59 -3.85
N GLU A 16 11.83 -23.09 -5.06
CA GLU A 16 12.68 -22.88 -6.23
C GLU A 16 12.57 -21.45 -6.79
N ASN A 17 11.45 -20.76 -6.52
CA ASN A 17 11.21 -19.41 -6.98
C ASN A 17 11.85 -18.38 -6.03
N ARG A 18 13.08 -17.96 -6.38
CA ARG A 18 13.83 -16.94 -5.61
C ARG A 18 13.35 -15.50 -5.85
N PHE A 19 12.50 -15.26 -6.85
CA PHE A 19 12.13 -13.91 -7.25
C PHE A 19 10.96 -13.35 -6.45
N PHE A 20 9.95 -14.17 -6.17
CA PHE A 20 8.71 -13.70 -5.56
C PHE A 20 8.93 -13.00 -4.21
N ALA A 21 9.66 -13.64 -3.29
CA ALA A 21 9.97 -13.08 -1.99
C ALA A 21 10.79 -11.78 -2.11
N ARG A 22 11.82 -11.77 -2.97
CA ARG A 22 12.70 -10.61 -3.17
C ARG A 22 11.94 -9.42 -3.77
N ALA A 23 11.11 -9.66 -4.77
CA ALA A 23 10.30 -8.64 -5.42
C ALA A 23 9.32 -7.99 -4.44
N LEU A 24 8.61 -8.83 -3.68
CA LEU A 24 7.60 -8.33 -2.76
C LEU A 24 8.24 -7.58 -1.58
N VAL A 25 9.33 -8.12 -1.01
CA VAL A 25 10.11 -7.43 0.03
C VAL A 25 10.63 -6.07 -0.47
N ASN A 26 11.22 -6.03 -1.68
CA ASN A 26 11.74 -4.78 -2.24
C ASN A 26 10.64 -3.73 -2.45
N ARG A 27 9.46 -4.17 -2.92
CA ARG A 27 8.30 -3.30 -3.11
C ARG A 27 7.78 -2.72 -1.79
N TYR A 28 7.67 -3.54 -0.74
CA TYR A 28 7.25 -3.07 0.58
C TYR A 28 8.31 -2.18 1.23
N TRP A 29 9.59 -2.51 1.07
CA TRP A 29 10.69 -1.66 1.50
C TRP A 29 10.59 -0.27 0.88
N LYS A 30 10.43 -0.18 -0.45
CA LYS A 30 10.19 1.07 -1.17
C LYS A 30 8.95 1.82 -0.66
N HIS A 31 7.86 1.11 -0.37
CA HIS A 31 6.64 1.74 0.14
C HIS A 31 6.87 2.49 1.46
N PHE A 32 7.72 1.97 2.35
CA PHE A 32 8.02 2.60 3.65
C PHE A 32 9.17 3.60 3.61
N LEU A 33 10.23 3.31 2.84
CA LEU A 33 11.47 4.07 2.82
C LEU A 33 11.66 4.90 1.53
N ASN A 34 10.60 5.01 0.71
CA ASN A 34 10.51 5.79 -0.53
C ASN A 34 11.38 5.31 -1.71
N ARG A 35 12.44 4.54 -1.44
CA ARG A 35 13.34 3.95 -2.43
C ARG A 35 13.50 2.46 -2.17
N GLY A 36 13.55 1.65 -3.23
CA GLY A 36 13.80 0.21 -3.13
C GLY A 36 15.27 -0.11 -2.89
N LEU A 37 15.54 -1.28 -2.31
CA LEU A 37 16.90 -1.84 -2.26
C LEU A 37 17.42 -2.04 -3.69
N VAL A 38 16.56 -2.53 -4.59
CA VAL A 38 16.74 -2.46 -6.05
C VAL A 38 15.81 -1.37 -6.58
N GLU A 39 16.34 -0.48 -7.41
CA GLU A 39 15.58 0.61 -8.03
C GLU A 39 15.86 0.60 -9.55
N PRO A 40 14.83 0.59 -10.43
CA PRO A 40 13.40 0.47 -10.14
C PRO A 40 13.01 -0.84 -9.43
N GLU A 41 11.88 -0.85 -8.70
CA GLU A 41 11.48 -1.96 -7.84
C GLU A 41 11.16 -3.25 -8.59
N ASP A 42 10.73 -3.12 -9.86
CA ASP A 42 10.38 -4.22 -10.75
C ASP A 42 11.58 -4.70 -11.60
N ASP A 43 12.73 -4.02 -11.54
CA ASP A 43 13.90 -4.31 -12.38
C ASP A 43 14.93 -5.21 -11.67
N LEU A 44 14.51 -6.41 -11.29
CA LEU A 44 15.33 -7.41 -10.59
C LEU A 44 16.23 -8.19 -11.55
N ARG A 45 17.22 -7.52 -12.14
CA ARG A 45 18.22 -8.12 -13.03
C ARG A 45 19.57 -8.28 -12.31
N GLU A 46 20.37 -9.23 -12.76
CA GLU A 46 21.75 -9.39 -12.24
C GLU A 46 22.62 -8.14 -12.49
N THR A 47 22.32 -7.41 -13.57
CA THR A 47 23.00 -6.14 -13.92
C THR A 47 22.54 -4.95 -13.08
N ASN A 48 21.50 -5.09 -12.26
CA ASN A 48 20.99 -4.07 -11.36
C ASN A 48 21.03 -4.60 -9.90
N PRO A 49 22.23 -4.67 -9.29
CA PRO A 49 22.37 -5.26 -7.97
C PRO A 49 21.66 -4.40 -6.90
N PRO A 50 21.11 -5.04 -5.86
CA PRO A 50 20.57 -4.31 -4.72
C PRO A 50 21.65 -3.49 -4.02
N THR A 51 21.24 -2.34 -3.49
CA THR A 51 22.09 -1.45 -2.69
C THR A 51 22.71 -2.18 -1.49
N ASN A 52 21.94 -3.08 -0.85
CA ASN A 52 22.45 -3.99 0.17
C ASN A 52 21.92 -5.40 -0.11
N PRO A 53 22.74 -6.30 -0.71
CA PRO A 53 22.31 -7.66 -1.06
C PRO A 53 22.04 -8.53 0.17
N GLU A 54 22.83 -8.37 1.23
CA GLU A 54 22.71 -9.17 2.45
C GLU A 54 21.38 -8.88 3.17
N LEU A 55 21.02 -7.59 3.25
CA LEU A 55 19.75 -7.16 3.83
C LEU A 55 18.55 -7.67 3.02
N LEU A 56 18.60 -7.58 1.69
CA LEU A 56 17.52 -8.08 0.84
C LEU A 56 17.34 -9.58 1.01
N GLU A 57 18.44 -10.33 1.04
CA GLU A 57 18.42 -11.79 1.22
C GLU A 57 17.91 -12.18 2.61
N ALA A 58 18.34 -11.47 3.67
CA ALA A 58 17.87 -11.72 5.02
C ALA A 58 16.36 -11.47 5.17
N LEU A 59 15.84 -10.37 4.61
CA LEU A 59 14.42 -10.07 4.63
C LEU A 59 13.60 -11.05 3.78
N ALA A 60 14.11 -11.45 2.61
CA ALA A 60 13.45 -12.44 1.76
C ALA A 60 13.36 -13.80 2.46
N ARG A 61 14.44 -14.23 3.10
CA ARG A 61 14.46 -15.47 3.89
C ARG A 61 13.47 -15.43 5.05
N HIS A 62 13.49 -14.35 5.84
CA HIS A 62 12.54 -14.15 6.93
C HIS A 62 11.09 -14.17 6.43
N PHE A 63 10.80 -13.55 5.28
CA PHE A 63 9.47 -13.54 4.69
C PHE A 63 8.99 -14.95 4.26
N ILE A 64 9.90 -15.78 3.74
CA ILE A 64 9.61 -17.19 3.41
C ILE A 64 9.38 -18.01 4.69
N GLU A 65 10.24 -17.85 5.70
CA GLU A 65 10.14 -18.55 7.00
C GLU A 65 8.84 -18.20 7.75
N ALA A 66 8.39 -16.95 7.65
CA ALA A 66 7.11 -16.49 8.19
C ALA A 66 5.88 -16.95 7.38
N GLY A 67 6.07 -17.76 6.32
CA GLY A 67 4.97 -18.26 5.49
C GLY A 67 4.31 -17.18 4.64
N TYR A 68 5.09 -16.20 4.17
CA TYR A 68 4.62 -15.06 3.37
C TYR A 68 3.66 -14.12 4.12
N ASP A 69 3.78 -14.00 5.45
CA ASP A 69 2.97 -13.05 6.24
C ASP A 69 3.43 -11.60 6.03
N LEU A 70 2.62 -10.84 5.30
CA LEU A 70 2.85 -9.42 5.06
C LEU A 70 2.83 -8.57 6.34
N LYS A 71 1.99 -8.91 7.32
CA LYS A 71 1.91 -8.15 8.58
C LYS A 71 3.20 -8.29 9.37
N ASP A 72 3.79 -9.47 9.35
CA ASP A 72 5.06 -9.71 10.02
C ASP A 72 6.20 -8.97 9.31
N LEU A 73 6.27 -9.01 7.98
CA LEU A 73 7.23 -8.22 7.21
C LEU A 73 7.13 -6.72 7.50
N ILE A 74 5.92 -6.16 7.50
CA ILE A 74 5.67 -4.74 7.82
C ILE A 74 6.17 -4.43 9.24
N ARG A 75 5.85 -5.29 10.21
CA ARG A 75 6.29 -5.13 11.60
C ARG A 75 7.81 -5.14 11.70
N THR A 76 8.47 -6.06 11.01
CA THR A 76 9.94 -6.16 10.99
C THR A 76 10.57 -4.90 10.40
N ILE A 77 10.05 -4.37 9.30
CA ILE A 77 10.53 -3.11 8.70
C ILE A 77 10.32 -1.94 9.67
N CYS A 78 9.12 -1.76 10.23
CA CYS A 78 8.81 -0.64 11.12
C CYS A 78 9.58 -0.69 12.47
N ARG A 79 10.01 -1.89 12.90
CA ARG A 79 10.83 -2.06 14.11
C ARG A 79 12.33 -1.93 13.85
N SER A 80 12.76 -1.85 12.59
CA SER A 80 14.17 -1.70 12.23
C SER A 80 14.72 -0.34 12.66
N GLN A 81 16.03 -0.30 12.95
CA GLN A 81 16.73 0.96 13.21
C GLN A 81 16.64 1.90 12.01
N THR A 82 16.77 1.37 10.79
CA THR A 82 16.69 2.13 9.54
C THR A 82 15.38 2.93 9.41
N TYR A 83 14.25 2.33 9.76
CA TYR A 83 12.96 3.01 9.73
C TYR A 83 12.83 4.10 10.81
N GLN A 84 13.51 3.93 11.95
CA GLN A 84 13.44 4.82 13.11
C GLN A 84 14.48 5.94 13.08
N LEU A 85 15.32 6.01 12.05
CA LEU A 85 16.30 7.08 11.92
C LEU A 85 15.62 8.46 11.82
N SER A 86 16.30 9.49 12.32
CA SER A 86 15.85 10.87 12.18
C SER A 86 15.79 11.28 10.70
N ALA A 87 14.86 12.17 10.36
CA ALA A 87 14.80 12.79 9.03
C ALA A 87 15.82 13.94 8.86
N LEU A 88 16.31 14.49 9.98
CA LEU A 88 17.25 15.61 9.98
C LEU A 88 18.64 15.11 9.55
N PRO A 89 19.23 15.70 8.49
CA PRO A 89 20.57 15.32 8.05
C PRO A 89 21.65 15.81 9.02
N ASN A 90 22.78 15.11 9.00
CA ASN A 90 24.06 15.53 9.57
C ASN A 90 25.04 15.89 8.43
N GLN A 91 26.21 16.41 8.78
CA GLN A 91 27.22 16.86 7.80
C GLN A 91 27.71 15.75 6.85
N SER A 92 27.63 14.49 7.27
CA SER A 92 28.13 13.34 6.50
C SER A 92 27.09 12.69 5.59
N ASN A 93 25.79 12.91 5.85
CA ASN A 93 24.70 12.17 5.20
C ASN A 93 23.69 13.06 4.47
N GLU A 94 23.96 14.36 4.35
CA GLU A 94 23.07 15.32 3.69
C GLU A 94 22.72 14.91 2.25
N VAL A 95 23.74 14.44 1.52
CA VAL A 95 23.67 14.08 0.09
C VAL A 95 23.39 12.60 -0.14
N ASP A 96 23.50 11.76 0.90
CA ASP A 96 23.13 10.35 0.75
C ASP A 96 21.65 10.25 0.39
N LYS A 97 21.34 9.32 -0.52
CA LYS A 97 19.99 8.99 -0.97
C LYS A 97 19.82 7.49 -1.20
N GLN A 98 20.89 6.72 -1.00
CA GLN A 98 20.95 5.32 -1.37
C GLN A 98 21.17 4.43 -0.16
N ASN A 99 22.03 4.82 0.78
CA ASN A 99 22.45 3.96 1.88
C ASN A 99 21.52 3.99 3.11
N TYR A 100 20.35 4.63 2.99
CA TYR A 100 19.36 4.73 4.06
C TYR A 100 19.94 5.27 5.39
N SER A 101 20.92 6.18 5.31
CA SER A 101 21.58 6.79 6.47
C SER A 101 20.67 7.72 7.30
N ARG A 102 19.47 8.01 6.81
CA ARG A 102 18.41 8.79 7.47
C ARG A 102 17.05 8.44 6.89
N TYR A 103 15.99 8.85 7.58
CA TYR A 103 14.64 8.75 7.03
C TYR A 103 14.39 9.84 5.98
N TYR A 104 13.82 9.47 4.83
CA TYR A 104 13.41 10.43 3.80
C TYR A 104 11.90 10.67 3.91
N PRO A 105 11.46 11.89 4.26
CA PRO A 105 10.05 12.22 4.33
C PRO A 105 9.35 11.97 2.99
N LYS A 106 8.22 11.26 3.04
CA LYS A 106 7.36 11.02 1.89
C LYS A 106 6.10 11.88 1.98
N ARG A 107 5.55 12.24 0.83
CA ARG A 107 4.26 12.93 0.79
C ARG A 107 3.15 11.97 1.23
N LEU A 108 2.23 12.49 2.03
CA LEU A 108 0.98 11.79 2.31
C LEU A 108 0.09 11.88 1.07
N THR A 109 -0.70 10.83 0.82
CA THR A 109 -1.74 10.91 -0.21
C THR A 109 -2.83 11.87 0.25
N ALA A 110 -3.59 12.41 -0.70
CA ALA A 110 -4.59 13.45 -0.42
C ALA A 110 -5.64 12.95 0.60
N GLU A 111 -6.03 11.69 0.49
CA GLU A 111 -7.01 11.04 1.35
C GLU A 111 -6.50 10.94 2.79
N VAL A 112 -5.24 10.48 2.97
CA VAL A 112 -4.60 10.37 4.29
C VAL A 112 -4.43 11.75 4.92
N LEU A 113 -4.04 12.75 4.14
CA LEU A 113 -3.90 14.12 4.62
C LEU A 113 -5.26 14.69 5.06
N PHE A 114 -6.31 14.51 4.25
CA PHE A 114 -7.66 14.95 4.56
C PHE A 114 -8.20 14.30 5.83
N ASP A 115 -8.05 12.98 5.96
CA ASP A 115 -8.46 12.22 7.15
C ASP A 115 -7.69 12.70 8.40
N ALA A 116 -6.39 12.96 8.29
CA ALA A 116 -5.58 13.46 9.39
C ALA A 116 -6.03 14.86 9.87
N VAL A 117 -6.32 15.77 8.95
CA VAL A 117 -6.83 17.11 9.28
C VAL A 117 -8.18 16.99 10.01
N ASN A 118 -9.12 16.22 9.46
CA ASN A 118 -10.44 16.03 10.08
C ASN A 118 -10.34 15.38 11.45
N GLN A 119 -9.41 14.42 11.63
CA GLN A 119 -9.17 13.78 12.92
C GLN A 119 -8.70 14.78 13.99
N VAL A 120 -7.81 15.71 13.63
CA VAL A 120 -7.28 16.72 14.57
C VAL A 120 -8.31 17.80 14.87
N THR A 121 -9.06 18.26 13.86
CA THR A 121 -10.09 19.29 14.04
C THR A 121 -11.39 18.75 14.62
N LYS A 122 -11.54 17.42 14.69
CA LYS A 122 -12.80 16.73 15.04
C LYS A 122 -13.94 17.14 14.10
N SER A 123 -13.62 17.35 12.83
CA SER A 123 -14.60 17.69 11.80
C SER A 123 -15.20 16.41 11.22
N ASP A 124 -16.53 16.34 11.14
CA ASP A 124 -17.21 15.22 10.48
C ASP A 124 -17.25 15.43 8.97
N ALA A 125 -16.44 14.67 8.24
CA ALA A 125 -16.59 14.58 6.79
C ALA A 125 -17.83 13.72 6.44
N LYS A 126 -18.66 14.24 5.55
CA LYS A 126 -19.85 13.55 5.03
C LYS A 126 -19.70 13.41 3.52
N TRP A 127 -19.95 12.20 3.04
CA TRP A 127 -19.98 11.88 1.62
C TRP A 127 -21.37 11.39 1.26
N GLU A 128 -21.91 11.88 0.16
CA GLU A 128 -23.23 11.49 -0.29
C GLU A 128 -23.28 9.99 -0.60
N GLY A 129 -24.35 9.32 -0.17
CA GLY A 129 -24.55 7.89 -0.40
C GLY A 129 -23.69 6.94 0.45
N LEU A 130 -22.85 7.45 1.35
CA LEU A 130 -22.01 6.65 2.25
C LEU A 130 -22.40 6.84 3.72
N PRO A 131 -22.20 5.82 4.58
CA PRO A 131 -22.48 5.95 6.00
C PRO A 131 -21.60 7.04 6.63
N ALA A 132 -22.16 7.73 7.63
CA ALA A 132 -21.41 8.72 8.42
C ALA A 132 -20.17 8.08 9.07
N GLY A 133 -19.06 8.82 9.12
CA GLY A 133 -17.80 8.31 9.66
C GLY A 133 -16.99 7.43 8.70
N THR A 134 -17.36 7.38 7.41
CA THR A 134 -16.46 6.85 6.37
C THR A 134 -15.14 7.64 6.39
N ARG A 135 -14.03 7.05 5.97
CA ARG A 135 -12.75 7.78 5.80
C ARG A 135 -12.51 8.06 4.33
N ALA A 136 -11.82 9.14 4.00
CA ALA A 136 -11.47 9.45 2.62
C ALA A 136 -10.70 8.30 1.95
N ILE A 137 -9.84 7.60 2.71
CA ILE A 137 -9.09 6.43 2.19
C ILE A 137 -10.00 5.26 1.77
N CYS A 138 -11.24 5.24 2.24
CA CYS A 138 -12.22 4.19 1.93
C CYS A 138 -13.15 4.56 0.77
N LEU A 139 -12.98 5.74 0.16
CA LEU A 139 -13.83 6.17 -0.93
C LEU A 139 -13.63 5.28 -2.16
N PRO A 140 -14.73 4.86 -2.82
CA PRO A 140 -14.64 4.19 -4.11
C PRO A 140 -14.31 5.24 -5.18
N ASP A 141 -13.23 5.07 -5.93
CA ASP A 141 -12.82 5.89 -7.08
C ASP A 141 -12.91 7.44 -6.95
N ASN A 142 -12.44 8.16 -7.97
CA ASN A 142 -12.45 9.64 -7.95
C ASN A 142 -13.82 10.25 -8.30
N SER A 143 -14.80 9.46 -8.73
CA SER A 143 -16.08 9.96 -9.27
C SER A 143 -17.03 10.49 -8.19
N PHE A 144 -16.89 10.01 -6.94
CA PHE A 144 -17.69 10.51 -5.81
C PHE A 144 -17.39 11.97 -5.47
N ASN A 145 -16.20 12.48 -5.78
CA ASN A 145 -15.86 13.89 -5.56
C ASN A 145 -16.56 14.84 -6.55
N ALA A 146 -16.99 14.35 -7.72
CA ALA A 146 -17.58 15.19 -8.76
C ALA A 146 -19.04 15.59 -8.47
N ASN A 147 -19.76 14.78 -7.68
CA ASN A 147 -21.17 15.04 -7.37
C ASN A 147 -21.35 15.88 -6.10
N ALA A 148 -20.34 15.98 -5.24
CA ALA A 148 -20.41 16.78 -4.01
C ALA A 148 -20.31 18.30 -4.26
N SER A 149 -19.82 18.72 -5.44
CA SER A 149 -19.72 20.14 -5.84
C SER A 149 -20.90 20.63 -6.69
N SER A 150 -21.85 19.75 -7.03
CA SER A 150 -22.97 20.04 -7.92
C SER A 150 -24.31 19.97 -7.20
N ASN A 151 -24.44 20.67 -6.06
CA ASN A 151 -25.77 21.03 -5.56
C ASN A 151 -26.01 22.54 -5.65
N SER A 152 -26.00 23.03 -6.89
CA SER A 152 -26.78 24.18 -7.32
C SER A 152 -27.81 23.70 -8.36
N GLY A 153 -28.96 23.26 -7.87
CA GLY A 153 -30.23 23.29 -8.61
C GLY A 153 -30.41 22.41 -9.87
N PHE A 154 -31.41 21.52 -9.79
CA PHE A 154 -32.39 21.24 -10.86
C PHE A 154 -32.03 20.18 -11.95
N VAL A 155 -32.95 19.19 -12.06
CA VAL A 155 -33.29 18.24 -13.15
C VAL A 155 -32.41 17.01 -13.44
N GLY A 156 -32.92 15.85 -13.00
CA GLY A 156 -33.30 14.69 -13.84
C GLY A 156 -32.27 14.05 -14.79
N GLY A 157 -31.90 12.80 -14.50
CA GLY A 157 -31.09 11.97 -15.42
C GLY A 157 -31.11 10.47 -15.12
N PHE A 158 -32.22 9.81 -15.46
CA PHE A 158 -32.36 8.42 -15.96
C PHE A 158 -31.39 7.32 -15.43
N VAL A 159 -31.83 6.55 -14.42
CA VAL A 159 -31.23 5.24 -14.08
C VAL A 159 -31.92 4.15 -14.88
N SER A 160 -31.20 3.54 -15.82
CA SER A 160 -31.62 2.34 -16.55
C SER A 160 -31.62 1.13 -15.62
N ARG A 161 -32.81 0.60 -15.32
CA ARG A 161 -32.99 -0.70 -14.64
C ARG A 161 -32.57 -1.82 -15.59
N ARG A 162 -31.50 -2.54 -15.28
CA ARG A 162 -31.34 -3.95 -15.68
C ARG A 162 -31.68 -4.86 -14.51
N SER A 163 -32.76 -5.61 -14.68
CA SER A 163 -33.09 -6.77 -13.84
C SER A 163 -32.17 -7.93 -14.21
N SER A 164 -31.47 -8.47 -13.23
CA SER A 164 -31.03 -9.87 -13.26
C SER A 164 -30.94 -10.37 -11.82
N SER A 165 -31.80 -11.34 -11.53
CA SER A 165 -31.85 -12.18 -10.34
C SER A 165 -30.50 -12.77 -9.98
N GLY A 166 -30.07 -12.57 -8.74
CA GLY A 166 -28.90 -13.24 -8.16
C GLY A 166 -28.77 -12.89 -6.69
N SER A 167 -29.07 -13.86 -5.83
CA SER A 167 -28.95 -13.74 -4.38
C SER A 167 -27.49 -13.56 -3.98
N THR A 168 -27.11 -12.36 -3.53
CA THR A 168 -25.79 -12.11 -2.96
C THR A 168 -25.91 -11.25 -1.70
N ARG A 169 -25.66 -11.87 -0.56
CA ARG A 169 -25.59 -11.22 0.76
C ARG A 169 -24.50 -10.13 0.76
N PRO A 170 -24.73 -8.92 1.30
CA PRO A 170 -23.67 -7.94 1.46
C PRO A 170 -22.78 -8.31 2.65
N ARG A 171 -21.57 -8.83 2.40
CA ARG A 171 -20.50 -8.87 3.42
C ARG A 171 -19.80 -7.51 3.48
N LEU A 172 -20.46 -6.52 4.08
CA LEU A 172 -19.78 -5.34 4.62
C LEU A 172 -19.19 -5.69 5.99
N ARG A 173 -18.05 -6.35 6.00
CA ARG A 173 -17.16 -6.43 7.17
C ARG A 173 -15.73 -6.41 6.68
N LYS A 174 -15.12 -5.22 6.68
CA LYS A 174 -13.68 -4.96 6.84
C LYS A 174 -13.39 -3.45 6.71
N CYS A 175 -13.97 -2.63 7.58
CA CYS A 175 -13.51 -1.25 7.81
C CYS A 175 -13.56 -0.87 9.30
N PHE A 176 -13.48 -1.85 10.20
CA PHE A 176 -13.33 -1.62 11.64
C PHE A 176 -12.23 -2.53 12.17
N GLN A 177 -11.03 -1.96 12.26
CA GLN A 177 -10.03 -2.16 13.30
C GLN A 177 -8.96 -1.08 13.15
#